data_AF-A0A966UPN0-F1
#
_entry.id   AF-A0A966UPN0-F1
#
_cell.length_a   1.000
_cell.length_b   1.000
_cell.length_c   1.000
_cell.angle_alpha   90.00
_cell.angle_beta   90.00
_cell.angle_gamma   90.00
#
_symmetry.space_group_name_H-M   'P 1'
#
loop_
_entity.id
_entity.type
_entity.pdbx_description
1 polymer ?
#
loop_
_entity_poly.entity_id
_entity_poly.type
_entity_poly.pdbx_seq_one_letter_code
_entity_poly.pdbx_strand_id
1 'polypeptide(L)'
;MSVSQGLTSLANNNPSFSNQHIQNNIANATVAWIEKTRNIAYRTDISVILTNSQKTDVYDAMESQSYLNIGRYFLDLDNHTYKILDGSLGETNANDTTTATFLEHISLVDGIQGVYESLYGVDASSGGKGIDDFFGSLRGTLDTTVKEIGSAVQSISNFSLASQTAYETALQNFINFLDTLGDSTFFDEGTFNTLLSAIETTAATFDSALGAGSFQNQKNILIANRSNIIEQLQKENNNLGSIRTYSNSLTSILTYRSFAGSIKINDIIAKSAQNAAWKDYFSNYETRFNQLNPLYDIVSDSSEEDAINSALRLKNLPDVKNYLDTESVAKKALRDTRIKTRLGDSGKTTEQIIEGSCALLGINVTGRDVYAQSKSLLENMNTFDRETVKYEISLHRLASTNS
;
A
#
# COMPACT_ATOMS: atom_id res chain seq x y z
N MET A 1 -22.78 8.89 -15.44
CA MET A 1 -24.25 8.88 -15.27
C MET A 1 -24.53 8.40 -13.86
N SER A 2 -25.37 9.10 -13.08
CA SER A 2 -25.77 8.65 -11.75
C SER A 2 -27.01 7.77 -11.83
N VAL A 3 -27.08 6.77 -10.95
CA VAL A 3 -28.26 5.90 -10.82
C VAL A 3 -29.28 6.59 -9.93
N SER A 4 -30.46 6.93 -10.46
CA SER A 4 -31.55 7.56 -9.70
C SER A 4 -32.52 6.57 -9.05
N GLN A 5 -32.48 5.30 -9.46
CA GLN A 5 -33.33 4.26 -8.92
C GLN A 5 -33.05 4.08 -7.42
N GLY A 6 -34.09 4.19 -6.59
CA GLY A 6 -33.99 4.02 -5.13
C GLY A 6 -33.63 5.29 -4.34
N LEU A 7 -33.30 6.41 -4.98
CA LEU A 7 -32.84 7.63 -4.28
C LEU A 7 -33.91 8.23 -3.35
N THR A 8 -35.17 8.25 -3.76
CA THR A 8 -36.28 8.70 -2.89
C THR A 8 -36.44 7.80 -1.67
N SER A 9 -36.23 6.49 -1.83
CA SER A 9 -36.26 5.56 -0.69
C SER A 9 -35.09 5.83 0.25
N LEU A 10 -33.89 6.08 -0.29
CA LEU A 10 -32.71 6.42 0.51
C LEU A 10 -32.93 7.73 1.29
N ALA A 11 -33.39 8.79 0.62
CA ALA A 11 -33.60 10.10 1.24
C ALA A 11 -34.62 10.08 2.41
N ASN A 12 -35.55 9.13 2.40
CA ASN A 12 -36.58 8.99 3.42
C ASN A 12 -36.22 8.01 4.54
N ASN A 13 -35.02 7.42 4.53
CA ASN A 13 -34.59 6.44 5.54
C ASN A 13 -33.20 6.79 6.09
N ASN A 14 -32.92 6.38 7.33
CA ASN A 14 -31.59 6.48 7.92
C ASN A 14 -30.78 5.23 7.53
N PRO A 15 -29.51 5.36 7.09
CA PRO A 15 -28.66 4.22 6.78
C PRO A 15 -28.41 3.27 7.98
N SER A 16 -28.50 3.75 9.24
CA SER A 16 -28.34 2.94 10.46
C SER A 16 -27.12 2.00 10.42
N PHE A 17 -25.95 2.55 10.10
CA PHE A 17 -24.70 1.78 10.04
C PHE A 17 -24.42 1.09 11.38
N SER A 18 -24.01 -0.18 11.33
CA SER A 18 -23.70 -0.99 12.50
C SER A 18 -22.55 -1.95 12.22
N ASN A 19 -21.87 -2.37 13.28
CA ASN A 19 -20.86 -3.43 13.24
C ASN A 19 -21.48 -4.82 13.49
N GLN A 20 -22.80 -4.99 13.29
CA GLN A 20 -23.53 -6.22 13.60
C GLN A 20 -22.94 -7.47 12.90
N HIS A 21 -22.43 -7.30 11.68
CA HIS A 21 -21.78 -8.37 10.93
C HIS A 21 -20.58 -8.95 11.69
N ILE A 22 -19.66 -8.11 12.15
CA ILE A 22 -18.50 -8.57 12.91
C ILE A 22 -18.90 -9.08 14.29
N GLN A 23 -19.90 -8.46 14.94
CA GLN A 23 -20.45 -8.96 16.21
C GLN A 23 -21.01 -10.38 16.08
N ASN A 24 -21.71 -10.68 14.99
CA ASN A 24 -22.20 -12.02 14.70
C ASN A 24 -21.06 -13.02 14.49
N ASN A 25 -20.02 -12.63 13.73
CA ASN A 25 -18.85 -13.48 13.53
C ASN A 25 -18.13 -13.78 14.85
N ILE A 26 -17.91 -12.74 15.67
CA ILE A 26 -17.32 -12.86 17.00
C ILE A 26 -18.18 -13.75 17.90
N ALA A 27 -19.50 -13.55 17.94
CA ALA A 27 -20.40 -14.34 18.77
C ALA A 27 -20.33 -15.83 18.41
N ASN A 28 -20.32 -16.15 17.11
CA ASN A 28 -20.17 -17.53 16.63
C ASN A 28 -18.81 -18.16 16.98
N ALA A 29 -17.75 -17.35 17.07
CA ALA A 29 -16.40 -17.80 17.44
C ALA A 29 -16.14 -17.78 18.96
N THR A 30 -17.03 -17.18 19.75
CA THR A 30 -16.88 -17.04 21.21
C THR A 30 -17.38 -18.30 21.91
N VAL A 31 -16.48 -19.25 22.14
CA VAL A 31 -16.76 -20.52 22.83
C VAL A 31 -15.65 -20.85 23.84
N ALA A 32 -15.96 -21.72 24.81
CA ALA A 32 -14.98 -22.25 25.78
C ALA A 32 -14.22 -21.12 26.53
N TRP A 33 -12.89 -21.21 26.67
CA TRP A 33 -12.11 -20.18 27.35
C TRP A 33 -12.14 -18.80 26.67
N ILE A 34 -12.50 -18.68 25.38
CA ILE A 34 -12.66 -17.37 24.72
C ILE A 34 -13.76 -16.56 25.40
N GLU A 35 -14.89 -17.19 25.73
CA GLU A 35 -15.98 -16.51 26.44
C GLU A 35 -15.50 -15.97 27.79
N LYS A 36 -14.73 -16.76 28.53
CA LYS A 36 -14.23 -16.37 29.86
C LYS A 36 -13.21 -15.24 29.77
N THR A 37 -12.25 -15.34 28.86
CA THR A 37 -11.25 -14.27 28.65
C THR A 37 -11.92 -12.96 28.19
N ARG A 38 -12.93 -13.03 27.32
CA ARG A 38 -13.72 -11.85 26.93
C ARG A 38 -14.47 -11.23 28.11
N ASN A 39 -15.08 -12.07 28.95
CA ASN A 39 -15.81 -11.63 30.15
C ASN A 39 -14.90 -10.95 31.18
N ILE A 40 -13.66 -11.45 31.37
CA ILE A 40 -12.67 -10.81 32.22
C ILE A 40 -12.28 -9.45 31.64
N ALA A 41 -11.90 -9.39 30.36
CA ALA A 41 -11.50 -8.14 29.71
C ALA A 41 -12.60 -7.05 29.84
N TYR A 42 -13.85 -7.41 29.53
CA TYR A 42 -14.98 -6.49 29.66
C TYR A 42 -15.15 -5.96 31.10
N ARG A 43 -15.14 -6.85 32.09
CA ARG A 43 -15.28 -6.47 33.51
C ARG A 43 -14.12 -5.60 33.99
N THR A 44 -12.90 -5.90 33.55
CA THR A 44 -11.71 -5.11 33.87
C THR A 44 -11.80 -3.70 33.28
N ASP A 45 -12.23 -3.58 32.02
CA ASP A 45 -12.39 -2.28 31.35
C ASP A 45 -13.39 -1.40 32.08
N ILE A 46 -14.59 -1.92 32.37
CA ILE A 46 -15.66 -1.14 33.01
C ILE A 46 -15.47 -0.95 34.52
N SER A 47 -14.52 -1.67 35.14
CA SER A 47 -14.32 -1.59 36.59
C SER A 47 -13.92 -0.18 37.01
N VAL A 48 -14.66 0.37 37.97
CA VAL A 48 -14.34 1.63 38.66
C VAL A 48 -13.57 1.41 39.96
N ILE A 49 -13.46 0.15 40.40
CA ILE A 49 -12.80 -0.25 41.66
C ILE A 49 -11.32 -0.58 41.42
N LEU A 50 -11.00 -1.25 40.30
CA LEU A 50 -9.62 -1.57 39.95
C LEU A 50 -8.85 -0.31 39.56
N THR A 51 -7.68 -0.12 40.15
CA THR A 51 -6.73 0.91 39.73
C THR A 51 -6.16 0.59 38.35
N ASN A 52 -5.62 1.60 37.65
CA ASN A 52 -4.95 1.38 36.36
C ASN A 52 -3.80 0.35 36.46
N SER A 53 -3.05 0.34 37.56
CA SER A 53 -1.98 -0.66 37.78
C SER A 53 -2.58 -2.06 37.85
N GLN A 54 -3.64 -2.26 38.63
CA GLN A 54 -4.29 -3.56 38.77
C GLN A 54 -4.92 -4.02 37.45
N LYS A 55 -5.51 -3.10 36.65
CA LYS A 55 -5.99 -3.44 35.31
C LYS A 55 -4.86 -3.94 34.42
N THR A 56 -3.69 -3.28 34.47
CA THR A 56 -2.48 -3.76 33.78
C THR A 56 -2.07 -5.14 34.29
N ASP A 57 -2.06 -5.39 35.60
CA ASP A 57 -1.71 -6.69 36.17
C ASP A 57 -2.65 -7.81 35.68
N VAL A 58 -3.95 -7.54 35.56
CA VAL A 58 -4.91 -8.48 34.95
C VAL A 58 -4.53 -8.77 33.50
N TYR A 59 -4.24 -7.73 32.72
CA TYR A 59 -3.88 -7.91 31.32
C TYR A 59 -2.57 -8.67 31.16
N ASP A 60 -1.56 -8.39 31.97
CA ASP A 60 -0.27 -9.09 31.93
C ASP A 60 -0.43 -10.58 32.28
N ALA A 61 -1.23 -10.91 33.30
CA ALA A 61 -1.51 -12.30 33.65
C ALA A 61 -2.24 -13.06 32.53
N MET A 62 -3.21 -12.42 31.87
CA MET A 62 -3.91 -13.01 30.71
C MET A 62 -3.03 -13.10 29.47
N GLU A 63 -2.06 -12.19 29.30
CA GLU A 63 -1.11 -12.17 28.17
C GLU A 63 0.09 -13.12 28.36
N SER A 64 0.24 -13.75 29.52
CA SER A 64 1.28 -14.75 29.80
C SER A 64 1.39 -15.83 28.70
N GLN A 65 0.24 -16.18 28.09
CA GLN A 65 0.16 -16.91 26.82
C GLN A 65 -0.82 -16.19 25.90
N SER A 66 -0.33 -15.13 25.25
CA SER A 66 -1.15 -14.15 24.52
C SER A 66 -2.19 -14.73 23.54
N TYR A 67 -1.91 -15.83 22.84
CA TYR A 67 -2.88 -16.47 21.93
C TYR A 67 -4.04 -17.19 22.64
N LEU A 68 -3.96 -17.41 23.96
CA LEU A 68 -5.09 -17.89 24.76
C LEU A 68 -6.03 -16.74 25.14
N ASN A 69 -5.58 -15.49 25.09
CA ASN A 69 -6.36 -14.29 25.43
C ASN A 69 -7.23 -13.76 24.28
N ILE A 70 -7.70 -14.65 23.39
CA ILE A 70 -8.44 -14.25 22.19
C ILE A 70 -9.75 -13.51 22.50
N GLY A 71 -10.40 -13.82 23.61
CA GLY A 71 -11.62 -13.13 24.03
C GLY A 71 -11.41 -11.63 24.20
N ARG A 72 -10.22 -11.20 24.65
CA ARG A 72 -9.85 -9.78 24.72
C ARG A 72 -9.76 -9.16 23.31
N TYR A 73 -9.06 -9.79 22.36
CA TYR A 73 -8.93 -9.21 21.01
C TYR A 73 -10.27 -9.16 20.26
N PHE A 74 -11.18 -10.09 20.54
CA PHE A 74 -12.55 -10.02 20.04
C PHE A 74 -13.32 -8.84 20.66
N LEU A 75 -13.14 -8.56 21.95
CA LEU A 75 -13.71 -7.35 22.55
C LEU A 75 -13.10 -6.08 21.94
N ASP A 76 -11.77 -6.05 21.77
CA ASP A 76 -11.07 -4.93 21.15
C ASP A 76 -11.57 -4.68 19.72
N LEU A 77 -11.75 -5.74 18.92
CA LEU A 77 -12.27 -5.65 17.55
C LEU A 77 -13.72 -5.12 17.50
N ASP A 78 -14.59 -5.59 18.40
CA ASP A 78 -15.97 -5.10 18.53
C ASP A 78 -15.98 -3.60 18.89
N ASN A 79 -15.25 -3.22 19.94
CA ASN A 79 -15.13 -1.85 20.37
C ASN A 79 -14.50 -0.96 19.29
N HIS A 80 -13.49 -1.45 18.58
CA HIS A 80 -12.80 -0.70 17.54
C HIS A 80 -13.70 -0.40 16.36
N THR A 81 -14.44 -1.41 15.86
CA THR A 81 -15.40 -1.21 14.77
C THR A 81 -16.54 -0.27 15.15
N TYR A 82 -16.98 -0.30 16.41
CA TYR A 82 -17.91 0.71 16.92
C TYR A 82 -17.30 2.13 16.89
N LYS A 83 -16.05 2.28 17.33
CA LYS A 83 -15.33 3.57 17.32
C LYS A 83 -15.05 4.11 15.91
N ILE A 84 -14.93 3.24 14.91
CA ILE A 84 -14.86 3.67 13.50
C ILE A 84 -16.20 4.30 13.08
N LEU A 85 -17.32 3.64 13.41
CA LEU A 85 -18.67 4.05 13.02
C LEU A 85 -19.17 5.29 13.77
N ASP A 86 -18.79 5.49 15.02
CA ASP A 86 -19.10 6.73 15.76
C ASP A 86 -18.08 7.86 15.48
N GLY A 87 -16.96 7.52 14.84
CA GLY A 87 -15.91 8.45 14.45
C GLY A 87 -14.87 8.77 15.54
N SER A 88 -15.01 8.21 16.74
CA SER A 88 -14.10 8.46 17.88
C SER A 88 -12.70 7.86 17.70
N LEU A 89 -12.48 7.01 16.69
CA LEU A 89 -11.14 6.54 16.32
C LEU A 89 -10.33 7.56 15.49
N GLY A 90 -10.95 8.64 15.04
CA GLY A 90 -10.35 9.61 14.12
C GLY A 90 -9.33 10.56 14.74
N GLU A 91 -8.62 11.28 13.88
CA GLU A 91 -7.74 12.39 14.25
C GLU A 91 -8.52 13.47 15.04
N THR A 92 -8.03 13.82 16.23
CA THR A 92 -8.62 14.89 17.04
C THR A 92 -8.32 16.26 16.45
N ASN A 93 -9.35 17.11 16.35
CA ASN A 93 -9.19 18.50 16.00
C ASN A 93 -8.34 19.23 17.06
N ALA A 94 -7.32 19.94 16.60
CA ALA A 94 -6.39 20.67 17.47
C ALA A 94 -7.06 21.74 18.35
N ASN A 95 -8.24 22.24 17.93
CA ASN A 95 -8.90 23.38 18.57
C ASN A 95 -10.01 22.99 19.57
N ASP A 96 -10.59 21.80 19.47
CA ASP A 96 -11.73 21.40 20.30
C ASP A 96 -11.72 19.93 20.76
N THR A 97 -10.64 19.20 20.49
CA THR A 97 -10.46 17.76 20.83
C THR A 97 -11.54 16.83 20.25
N THR A 98 -12.40 17.32 19.35
CA THR A 98 -13.41 16.49 18.69
C THR A 98 -12.80 15.65 17.58
N THR A 99 -13.31 14.44 17.40
CA THR A 99 -12.94 13.59 16.26
C THR A 99 -13.88 13.83 15.07
N ALA A 100 -13.48 13.38 13.89
CA ALA A 100 -14.32 13.39 12.70
C ALA A 100 -15.52 12.45 12.83
N THR A 101 -16.55 12.65 12.02
CA THR A 101 -17.66 11.69 11.88
C THR A 101 -17.26 10.55 10.93
N PHE A 102 -17.97 9.42 11.00
CA PHE A 102 -17.78 8.33 10.04
C PHE A 102 -17.96 8.76 8.58
N LEU A 103 -18.91 9.65 8.29
CA LEU A 103 -19.12 10.18 6.93
C LEU A 103 -17.93 11.04 6.46
N GLU A 104 -17.36 11.85 7.36
CA GLU A 104 -16.14 12.60 7.08
C GLU A 104 -14.97 11.66 6.80
N HIS A 105 -14.78 10.62 7.61
CA HIS A 105 -13.75 9.61 7.37
C HIS A 105 -13.89 8.96 5.99
N ILE A 106 -15.09 8.49 5.62
CA ILE A 106 -15.32 7.92 4.28
C ILE A 106 -14.97 8.91 3.18
N SER A 107 -15.41 10.18 3.32
CA SER A 107 -15.16 11.22 2.32
C SER A 107 -13.66 11.51 2.17
N LEU A 108 -12.92 11.54 3.27
CA LEU A 108 -11.48 11.73 3.26
C LEU A 108 -10.75 10.52 2.64
N VAL A 109 -11.15 9.29 2.97
CA VAL A 109 -10.56 8.08 2.39
C VAL A 109 -10.78 8.03 0.88
N ASP A 110 -11.99 8.35 0.41
CA ASP A 110 -12.31 8.43 -1.03
C ASP A 110 -11.44 9.47 -1.75
N GLY A 111 -11.31 10.67 -1.17
CA GLY A 111 -10.40 11.70 -1.68
C GLY A 111 -8.93 11.25 -1.69
N ILE A 112 -8.48 10.55 -0.65
CA ILE A 112 -7.15 9.97 -0.58
C ILE A 112 -6.94 8.97 -1.73
N GLN A 113 -7.91 8.11 -2.04
CA GLN A 113 -7.76 7.13 -3.14
C GLN A 113 -7.45 7.83 -4.46
N GLY A 114 -8.27 8.82 -4.83
CA GLY A 114 -8.12 9.54 -6.09
C GLY A 114 -6.85 10.40 -6.15
N VAL A 115 -6.50 11.10 -5.08
CA VAL A 115 -5.29 11.94 -5.05
C VAL A 115 -4.03 11.10 -5.04
N TYR A 116 -4.02 9.98 -4.31
CA TYR A 116 -2.89 9.06 -4.27
C TYR A 116 -2.61 8.48 -5.66
N GLU A 117 -3.65 7.96 -6.33
CA GLU A 117 -3.51 7.44 -7.69
C GLU A 117 -3.02 8.52 -8.67
N SER A 118 -3.55 9.74 -8.57
CA SER A 118 -3.11 10.86 -9.41
C SER A 118 -1.63 11.23 -9.22
N LEU A 119 -1.13 11.13 -7.98
CA LEU A 119 0.24 11.49 -7.63
C LEU A 119 1.25 10.36 -7.91
N TYR A 120 0.90 9.13 -7.56
CA TYR A 120 1.81 8.00 -7.57
C TYR A 120 1.56 7.03 -8.73
N GLY A 121 0.43 7.12 -9.41
CA GLY A 121 0.09 6.26 -10.55
C GLY A 121 -0.23 4.82 -10.16
N VAL A 122 -0.41 4.56 -8.86
CA VAL A 122 -0.75 3.25 -8.29
C VAL A 122 -1.84 3.39 -7.26
N ASP A 123 -2.54 2.30 -6.99
CA ASP A 123 -3.57 2.24 -5.96
C ASP A 123 -2.99 2.56 -4.57
N ALA A 124 -3.75 3.29 -3.75
CA ALA A 124 -3.35 3.73 -2.41
C ALA A 124 -3.01 2.56 -1.46
N SER A 125 -3.56 1.37 -1.70
CA SER A 125 -3.17 0.14 -0.98
C SER A 125 -1.68 -0.17 -1.08
N SER A 126 -1.00 0.23 -2.18
CA SER A 126 0.46 0.07 -2.34
C SER A 126 1.25 0.84 -1.27
N GLY A 127 0.66 1.91 -0.73
CA GLY A 127 1.21 2.71 0.37
C GLY A 127 0.58 2.43 1.74
N GLY A 128 -0.22 1.37 1.88
CA GLY A 128 -0.98 1.10 3.12
C GLY A 128 -2.02 2.19 3.42
N LYS A 129 -2.64 2.74 2.38
CA LYS A 129 -3.67 3.79 2.42
C LYS A 129 -4.89 3.40 1.58
N GLY A 130 -5.05 2.12 1.28
CA GLY A 130 -6.24 1.60 0.61
C GLY A 130 -7.44 1.59 1.54
N ILE A 131 -8.64 1.40 0.99
CA ILE A 131 -9.88 1.35 1.78
C ILE A 131 -9.81 0.29 2.90
N ASP A 132 -9.17 -0.86 2.67
CA ASP A 132 -8.99 -1.90 3.70
C ASP A 132 -8.01 -1.49 4.81
N ASP A 133 -7.07 -0.61 4.53
CA ASP A 133 -6.14 -0.13 5.54
C ASP A 133 -6.81 0.87 6.50
N PHE A 134 -7.94 1.47 6.09
CA PHE A 134 -8.74 2.36 6.94
C PHE A 134 -9.94 1.64 7.58
N PHE A 135 -10.58 0.71 6.87
CA PHE A 135 -11.87 0.13 7.27
C PHE A 135 -11.97 -1.39 7.09
N GLY A 136 -10.85 -2.12 6.99
CA GLY A 136 -10.85 -3.56 6.76
C GLY A 136 -11.67 -4.36 7.79
N SER A 137 -11.64 -3.97 9.06
CA SER A 137 -12.43 -4.59 10.12
C SER A 137 -13.95 -4.47 9.88
N LEU A 138 -14.41 -3.34 9.35
CA LEU A 138 -15.79 -3.15 8.91
C LEU A 138 -16.09 -3.81 7.55
N ARG A 139 -15.11 -3.82 6.63
CA ARG A 139 -15.26 -4.40 5.28
C ARG A 139 -15.20 -5.93 5.26
N GLY A 140 -14.83 -6.55 6.39
CA GLY A 140 -14.81 -8.00 6.57
C GLY A 140 -13.48 -8.67 6.26
N THR A 141 -12.36 -7.94 6.26
CA THR A 141 -11.03 -8.54 6.02
C THR A 141 -10.65 -9.57 7.08
N LEU A 142 -11.20 -9.45 8.29
CA LEU A 142 -10.98 -10.35 9.42
C LEU A 142 -12.01 -11.48 9.51
N ASP A 143 -12.98 -11.60 8.59
CA ASP A 143 -14.05 -12.59 8.67
C ASP A 143 -13.51 -14.03 8.71
N THR A 144 -12.58 -14.34 7.81
CA THR A 144 -11.93 -15.66 7.75
C THR A 144 -11.11 -15.90 9.01
N THR A 145 -10.34 -14.91 9.44
CA THR A 145 -9.54 -14.94 10.68
C THR A 145 -10.38 -15.30 11.90
N VAL A 146 -11.53 -14.64 12.10
CA VAL A 146 -12.43 -14.91 13.23
C VAL A 146 -13.05 -16.31 13.14
N LYS A 147 -13.46 -16.74 11.94
CA LYS A 147 -14.03 -18.09 11.72
C LYS A 147 -13.03 -19.22 11.97
N GLU A 148 -11.79 -19.04 11.53
CA GLU A 148 -10.70 -20.00 11.75
C GLU A 148 -10.34 -20.13 13.23
N ILE A 149 -10.32 -19.01 13.96
CA ILE A 149 -10.17 -19.02 15.42
C ILE A 149 -11.26 -19.87 16.07
N GLY A 150 -12.54 -19.58 15.76
CA GLY A 150 -13.66 -20.33 16.33
C GLY A 150 -13.56 -21.83 16.03
N SER A 151 -13.19 -22.19 14.79
CA SER A 151 -13.00 -23.58 14.38
C SER A 151 -11.86 -24.27 15.12
N ALA A 152 -10.73 -23.58 15.32
CA ALA A 152 -9.59 -24.09 16.07
C ALA A 152 -9.92 -24.32 17.54
N VAL A 153 -10.61 -23.38 18.19
CA VAL A 153 -11.03 -23.51 19.59
C VAL A 153 -12.07 -24.61 19.77
N GLN A 154 -13.04 -24.73 18.86
CA GLN A 154 -14.01 -25.82 18.90
C GLN A 154 -13.31 -27.19 18.78
N SER A 155 -12.33 -27.30 17.88
CA SER A 155 -11.55 -28.51 17.69
C SER A 155 -10.79 -28.92 18.95
N ILE A 156 -10.21 -27.96 19.68
CA ILE A 156 -9.52 -28.23 20.95
C ILE A 156 -10.53 -28.62 22.03
N SER A 157 -11.62 -27.86 22.15
CA SER A 157 -12.62 -28.03 23.21
C SER A 157 -13.35 -29.37 23.14
N ASN A 158 -13.60 -29.88 21.92
CA ASN A 158 -14.20 -31.20 21.72
C ASN A 158 -13.37 -32.36 22.30
N PHE A 159 -12.06 -32.16 22.51
CA PHE A 159 -11.19 -33.17 23.10
C PHE A 159 -11.18 -33.14 24.64
N SER A 160 -11.67 -32.05 25.25
CA SER A 160 -11.81 -31.92 26.72
C SER A 160 -10.52 -32.19 27.49
N LEU A 161 -9.45 -31.46 27.15
CA LEU A 161 -8.17 -31.57 27.84
C LEU A 161 -8.29 -31.17 29.32
N ALA A 162 -7.75 -31.97 30.23
CA ALA A 162 -7.74 -31.63 31.67
C ALA A 162 -7.07 -30.26 31.95
N SER A 163 -6.02 -29.93 31.18
CA SER A 163 -5.35 -28.62 31.26
C SER A 163 -6.24 -27.47 30.80
N GLN A 164 -7.13 -27.68 29.81
CA GLN A 164 -8.12 -26.69 29.41
C GLN A 164 -9.13 -26.46 30.55
N THR A 165 -9.66 -27.54 31.13
CA THR A 165 -10.61 -27.44 32.26
C THR A 165 -10.01 -26.70 33.45
N ALA A 166 -8.74 -26.95 33.77
CA ALA A 166 -8.03 -26.25 34.84
C ALA A 166 -7.90 -24.74 34.53
N TYR A 167 -7.54 -24.39 33.30
CA TYR A 167 -7.45 -22.99 32.86
C TYR A 167 -8.80 -22.28 32.91
N GLU A 168 -9.86 -22.91 32.37
CA GLU A 168 -11.22 -22.37 32.42
C GLU A 168 -11.74 -22.19 33.84
N THR A 169 -11.35 -23.07 34.77
CA THR A 169 -11.68 -22.95 36.20
C THR A 169 -10.98 -21.75 36.83
N ALA A 170 -9.69 -21.55 36.55
CA ALA A 170 -8.95 -20.37 37.03
C ALA A 170 -9.58 -19.07 36.52
N LEU A 171 -9.91 -19.00 35.23
CA LEU A 171 -10.60 -17.85 34.64
C LEU A 171 -11.97 -17.62 35.30
N GLN A 172 -12.75 -18.69 35.54
CA GLN A 172 -14.06 -18.56 36.18
C GLN A 172 -13.95 -18.06 37.63
N ASN A 173 -12.98 -18.54 38.39
CA ASN A 173 -12.74 -18.07 39.75
C ASN A 173 -12.40 -16.58 39.77
N PHE A 174 -11.62 -16.11 38.79
CA PHE A 174 -11.33 -14.68 38.66
C PHE A 174 -12.54 -13.85 38.23
N ILE A 175 -13.38 -14.35 37.32
CA ILE A 175 -14.68 -13.72 36.98
C ILE A 175 -15.53 -13.57 38.24
N ASN A 176 -15.66 -14.64 39.03
CA ASN A 176 -16.44 -14.60 40.27
C ASN A 176 -15.87 -13.56 41.25
N PHE A 177 -14.54 -13.45 41.36
CA PHE A 177 -13.91 -12.40 42.16
C PHE A 177 -14.26 -10.99 41.65
N LEU A 178 -14.15 -10.73 40.34
CA LEU A 178 -14.53 -9.44 39.76
C LEU A 178 -16.01 -9.12 40.02
N ASP A 179 -16.90 -10.11 39.95
CA ASP A 179 -18.32 -9.93 40.26
C ASP A 179 -18.56 -9.57 41.74
N THR A 180 -17.69 -10.03 42.67
CA THR A 180 -17.76 -9.59 44.08
C THR A 180 -17.32 -8.14 44.31
N LEU A 181 -16.60 -7.54 43.36
CA LEU A 181 -16.11 -6.16 43.52
C LEU A 181 -17.25 -5.13 43.43
N GLY A 182 -18.30 -5.36 42.62
CA GLY A 182 -19.52 -4.52 42.55
C GLY A 182 -19.33 -3.04 42.91
N ASP A 183 -20.07 -2.58 43.92
CA ASP A 183 -19.88 -1.28 44.60
C ASP A 183 -19.07 -1.40 45.92
N SER A 184 -18.31 -2.49 46.08
CA SER A 184 -17.56 -2.80 47.30
C SER A 184 -16.46 -1.78 47.55
N THR A 185 -16.34 -1.33 48.80
CA THR A 185 -15.19 -0.53 49.27
C THR A 185 -14.01 -1.40 49.72
N PHE A 186 -14.16 -2.72 49.71
CA PHE A 186 -13.16 -3.67 50.17
C PHE A 186 -12.56 -4.42 48.97
N PHE A 187 -11.25 -4.28 48.81
CA PHE A 187 -10.44 -4.97 47.81
C PHE A 187 -9.43 -5.88 48.51
N ASP A 188 -9.55 -7.19 48.28
CA ASP A 188 -8.61 -8.18 48.80
C ASP A 188 -7.48 -8.43 47.79
N GLU A 189 -6.38 -7.70 47.97
CA GLU A 189 -5.19 -7.81 47.12
C GLU A 189 -4.53 -9.20 47.18
N GLY A 190 -4.61 -9.89 48.33
CA GLY A 190 -4.05 -11.23 48.48
C GLY A 190 -4.80 -12.26 47.62
N THR A 191 -6.13 -12.21 47.65
CA THR A 191 -6.97 -13.04 46.79
C THR A 191 -6.80 -12.69 45.31
N PHE A 192 -6.77 -11.40 44.98
CA PHE A 192 -6.52 -10.92 43.61
C PHE A 192 -5.22 -11.51 43.03
N ASN A 193 -4.10 -11.33 43.72
CA ASN A 193 -2.79 -11.82 43.27
C ASN A 193 -2.76 -13.35 43.15
N THR A 194 -3.37 -14.06 44.10
CA THR A 194 -3.45 -15.53 44.05
C THR A 194 -4.21 -16.03 42.81
N LEU A 195 -5.30 -15.36 42.46
CA LEU A 195 -6.10 -15.73 41.28
C LEU A 195 -5.38 -15.40 39.96
N LEU A 196 -4.64 -14.29 39.88
CA LEU A 196 -3.81 -13.98 38.72
C LEU A 196 -2.71 -15.03 38.51
N SER A 197 -1.97 -15.39 39.56
CA SER A 197 -0.96 -16.45 39.46
C SER A 197 -1.55 -17.82 39.07
N ALA A 198 -2.79 -18.11 39.48
CA ALA A 198 -3.49 -19.31 39.04
C ALA A 198 -3.81 -19.30 37.53
N ILE A 199 -4.21 -18.15 36.98
CA ILE A 199 -4.42 -17.96 35.54
C ILE A 199 -3.11 -18.22 34.78
N GLU A 200 -2.00 -17.60 35.20
CA GLU A 200 -0.70 -17.75 34.53
C GLU A 200 -0.21 -19.20 34.55
N THR A 201 -0.28 -19.87 35.70
CA THR A 201 0.18 -21.25 35.88
C THR A 201 -0.63 -22.23 35.04
N THR A 202 -1.96 -22.07 35.03
CA THR A 202 -2.84 -22.94 34.25
C THR A 202 -2.76 -22.66 32.75
N ALA A 203 -2.55 -21.40 32.34
CA ALA A 203 -2.27 -21.03 30.96
C ALA A 203 -0.99 -21.69 30.44
N ALA A 204 0.11 -21.64 31.19
CA ALA A 204 1.38 -22.27 30.81
C ALA A 204 1.27 -23.81 30.69
N THR A 205 0.50 -24.43 31.59
CA THR A 205 0.22 -25.88 31.53
C THR A 205 -0.61 -26.23 30.30
N PHE A 206 -1.61 -25.41 29.97
CA PHE A 206 -2.43 -25.59 28.78
C PHE A 206 -1.63 -25.37 27.49
N ASP A 207 -0.77 -24.35 27.42
CA ASP A 207 0.15 -24.10 26.31
C ASP A 207 1.05 -25.31 26.03
N SER A 208 1.62 -25.89 27.09
CA SER A 208 2.47 -27.08 27.00
C SER A 208 1.70 -28.27 26.42
N ALA A 209 0.44 -28.48 26.84
CA ALA A 209 -0.42 -29.53 26.31
C ALA A 209 -0.76 -29.33 24.82
N LEU A 210 -1.00 -28.08 24.40
CA LEU A 210 -1.23 -27.74 22.99
C LEU A 210 0.02 -27.95 22.14
N GLY A 211 1.22 -27.72 22.71
CA GLY A 211 2.51 -27.90 22.03
C GLY A 211 2.98 -29.35 21.92
N ALA A 212 2.56 -30.25 22.80
CA ALA A 212 3.11 -31.61 22.89
C ALA A 212 2.41 -32.66 21.99
N GLY A 213 1.37 -32.31 21.24
CA GLY A 213 0.53 -33.30 20.54
C GLY A 213 -0.17 -32.82 19.27
N SER A 214 -1.38 -33.34 19.01
CA SER A 214 -2.15 -33.14 17.77
C SER A 214 -2.73 -31.73 17.56
N PHE A 215 -2.55 -30.80 18.51
CA PHE A 215 -3.14 -29.46 18.48
C PHE A 215 -2.17 -28.35 18.06
N GLN A 216 -0.94 -28.69 17.64
CA GLN A 216 0.03 -27.70 17.19
C GLN A 216 -0.51 -26.83 16.04
N ASN A 217 -1.27 -27.43 15.12
CA ASN A 217 -1.87 -26.67 14.02
C ASN A 217 -2.88 -25.63 14.53
N GLN A 218 -3.75 -26.01 15.45
CA GLN A 218 -4.73 -25.12 16.08
C GLN A 218 -4.00 -24.02 16.86
N LYS A 219 -2.96 -24.36 17.62
CA LYS A 219 -2.10 -23.37 18.31
C LYS A 219 -1.53 -22.34 17.32
N ASN A 220 -0.98 -22.79 16.20
CA ASN A 220 -0.42 -21.90 15.17
C ASN A 220 -1.50 -21.01 14.53
N ILE A 221 -2.70 -21.54 14.27
CA ILE A 221 -3.85 -20.76 13.80
C ILE A 221 -4.19 -19.65 14.80
N LEU A 222 -4.31 -19.96 16.09
CA LEU A 222 -4.63 -18.98 17.12
C LEU A 222 -3.56 -17.88 17.21
N ILE A 223 -2.28 -18.24 17.13
CA ILE A 223 -1.16 -17.28 17.14
C ILE A 223 -1.21 -16.36 15.91
N ALA A 224 -1.29 -16.92 14.70
CA ALA A 224 -1.28 -16.14 13.47
C ALA A 224 -2.51 -15.22 13.38
N ASN A 225 -3.69 -15.75 13.69
CA ASN A 225 -4.94 -15.00 13.56
C ASN A 225 -5.12 -13.95 14.66
N ARG A 226 -4.55 -14.15 15.85
CA ARG A 226 -4.39 -13.07 16.84
C ARG A 226 -3.58 -11.91 16.24
N SER A 227 -2.42 -12.20 15.64
CA SER A 227 -1.57 -11.16 15.06
C SER A 227 -2.29 -10.41 13.95
N ASN A 228 -3.02 -11.11 13.07
CA ASN A 228 -3.82 -10.49 12.02
C ASN A 228 -4.85 -9.48 12.57
N ILE A 229 -5.55 -9.81 13.66
CA ILE A 229 -6.48 -8.87 14.31
C ILE A 229 -5.71 -7.64 14.79
N ILE A 230 -4.64 -7.83 15.57
CA ILE A 230 -3.87 -6.73 16.16
C ILE A 230 -3.29 -5.81 15.07
N GLU A 231 -2.71 -6.38 14.03
CA GLU A 231 -2.13 -5.62 12.91
C GLU A 231 -3.20 -4.80 12.19
N GLN A 232 -4.39 -5.35 11.97
CA GLN A 232 -5.48 -4.59 11.36
C GLN A 232 -5.93 -3.42 12.24
N LEU A 233 -6.15 -3.66 13.54
CA LEU A 233 -6.52 -2.60 14.48
C LEU A 233 -5.46 -1.50 14.56
N GLN A 234 -4.17 -1.87 14.49
CA GLN A 234 -3.07 -0.90 14.48
C GLN A 234 -3.03 -0.08 13.18
N LYS A 235 -3.22 -0.72 12.01
CA LYS A 235 -3.28 -0.01 10.73
C LYS A 235 -4.42 1.02 10.73
N GLU A 236 -5.61 0.60 11.15
CA GLU A 236 -6.80 1.46 11.20
C GLU A 236 -6.62 2.62 12.19
N ASN A 237 -6.10 2.35 13.40
CA ASN A 237 -5.75 3.39 14.38
C ASN A 237 -4.77 4.43 13.79
N ASN A 238 -3.68 3.98 13.18
CA ASN A 238 -2.66 4.87 12.65
C ASN A 238 -3.20 5.71 11.48
N ASN A 239 -3.96 5.08 10.60
CA ASN A 239 -4.50 5.71 9.40
C ASN A 239 -5.62 6.70 9.75
N LEU A 240 -6.59 6.31 10.57
CA LEU A 240 -7.70 7.18 10.98
C LEU A 240 -7.23 8.28 11.94
N GLY A 241 -6.27 7.99 12.82
CA GLY A 241 -5.69 8.95 13.76
C GLY A 241 -4.88 10.08 13.11
N SER A 242 -4.57 9.99 11.81
CA SER A 242 -3.83 11.01 11.05
C SER A 242 -4.48 11.38 9.70
N ILE A 243 -5.75 11.01 9.52
CA ILE A 243 -6.42 11.05 8.21
C ILE A 243 -6.55 12.46 7.62
N ARG A 244 -6.83 13.48 8.44
CA ARG A 244 -6.96 14.87 7.97
C ARG A 244 -5.59 15.42 7.61
N THR A 245 -4.61 15.20 8.48
CA THR A 245 -3.22 15.60 8.24
C THR A 245 -2.70 14.99 6.93
N TYR A 246 -2.93 13.69 6.72
CA TYR A 246 -2.50 13.00 5.51
C TYR A 246 -3.24 13.50 4.26
N SER A 247 -4.57 13.61 4.31
CA SER A 247 -5.40 14.11 3.19
C SER A 247 -5.01 15.55 2.79
N ASN A 248 -4.77 16.42 3.76
CA ASN A 248 -4.32 17.79 3.53
C ASN A 248 -2.92 17.84 2.89
N SER A 249 -2.01 16.97 3.34
CA SER A 249 -0.66 16.85 2.78
C SER A 249 -0.73 16.43 1.30
N LEU A 250 -1.48 15.38 0.99
CA LEU A 250 -1.67 14.92 -0.40
C LEU A 250 -2.28 16.00 -1.30
N THR A 251 -3.34 16.67 -0.82
CA THR A 251 -3.99 17.76 -1.57
C THR A 251 -3.03 18.93 -1.81
N SER A 252 -2.20 19.25 -0.82
CA SER A 252 -1.17 20.29 -0.95
C SER A 252 -0.13 19.91 -2.00
N ILE A 253 0.38 18.67 -1.97
CA ILE A 253 1.33 18.15 -2.96
C ILE A 253 0.73 18.23 -4.37
N LEU A 254 -0.52 17.79 -4.55
CA LEU A 254 -1.21 17.87 -5.84
C LEU A 254 -1.35 19.32 -6.32
N THR A 255 -1.68 20.24 -5.42
CA THR A 255 -1.76 21.66 -5.73
C THR A 255 -0.41 22.22 -6.18
N TYR A 256 0.68 21.93 -5.45
CA TYR A 256 2.01 22.35 -5.86
C TYR A 256 2.43 21.78 -7.22
N ARG A 257 2.15 20.49 -7.47
CA ARG A 257 2.41 19.85 -8.77
C ARG A 257 1.72 20.59 -9.91
N SER A 258 0.49 21.07 -9.71
CA SER A 258 -0.25 21.83 -10.73
C SER A 258 0.44 23.14 -11.14
N PHE A 259 1.30 23.70 -10.28
CA PHE A 259 2.06 24.92 -10.57
C PHE A 259 3.36 24.68 -11.35
N ALA A 260 3.82 23.43 -11.47
CA ALA A 260 5.12 23.11 -12.04
C ALA A 260 5.28 23.60 -13.50
N GLY A 261 4.18 23.64 -14.26
CA GLY A 261 4.15 24.16 -15.64
C GLY A 261 4.27 25.69 -15.78
N SER A 262 4.14 26.45 -14.68
CA SER A 262 4.30 27.91 -14.71
C SER A 262 5.74 28.28 -14.38
N ILE A 263 6.50 28.75 -15.37
CA ILE A 263 7.94 29.08 -15.25
C ILE A 263 8.23 29.94 -14.02
N LYS A 264 7.47 31.02 -13.81
CA LYS A 264 7.71 31.95 -12.68
C LYS A 264 7.32 31.36 -11.33
N ILE A 265 6.21 30.62 -11.26
CA ILE A 265 5.78 30.02 -9.98
C ILE A 265 6.73 28.89 -9.61
N ASN A 266 7.12 28.08 -10.58
CA ASN A 266 8.12 27.04 -10.45
C ASN A 266 9.46 27.61 -9.91
N ASP A 267 9.99 28.68 -10.51
CA ASP A 267 11.22 29.33 -10.05
C ASP A 267 11.13 29.82 -8.58
N ILE A 268 9.98 30.37 -8.18
CA ILE A 268 9.74 30.76 -6.78
C ILE A 268 9.79 29.53 -5.87
N ILE A 269 9.05 28.46 -6.20
CA ILE A 269 9.01 27.24 -5.39
C ILE A 269 10.41 26.62 -5.29
N ALA A 270 11.13 26.48 -6.40
CA ALA A 270 12.48 25.92 -6.44
C ALA A 270 13.47 26.71 -5.57
N LYS A 271 13.43 28.04 -5.60
CA LYS A 271 14.33 28.89 -4.79
C LYS A 271 13.95 28.91 -3.31
N SER A 272 12.66 28.84 -3.00
CA SER A 272 12.16 28.91 -1.62
C SER A 272 12.17 27.55 -0.90
N ALA A 273 12.10 26.43 -1.62
CA ALA A 273 12.07 25.10 -1.03
C ALA A 273 13.37 24.80 -0.27
N GLN A 274 13.27 24.30 0.97
CA GLN A 274 14.43 23.83 1.72
C GLN A 274 14.76 22.37 1.41
N ASN A 275 13.74 21.56 1.12
CA ASN A 275 13.89 20.15 0.78
C ASN A 275 14.54 19.97 -0.60
N ALA A 276 15.56 19.12 -0.68
CA ALA A 276 16.34 18.89 -1.89
C ALA A 276 15.53 18.25 -3.04
N ALA A 277 14.64 17.31 -2.74
CA ALA A 277 13.80 16.66 -3.75
C ALA A 277 12.79 17.65 -4.36
N TRP A 278 12.22 18.54 -3.54
CA TRP A 278 11.35 19.61 -4.04
C TRP A 278 12.10 20.59 -4.94
N LYS A 279 13.30 21.02 -4.52
CA LYS A 279 14.17 21.87 -5.35
C LYS A 279 14.46 21.23 -6.70
N ASP A 280 14.86 19.97 -6.67
CA ASP A 280 15.20 19.19 -7.87
C ASP A 280 14.00 19.04 -8.81
N TYR A 281 12.85 18.60 -8.29
CA TYR A 281 11.63 18.40 -9.08
C TYR A 281 11.24 19.66 -9.84
N PHE A 282 11.16 20.79 -9.13
CA PHE A 282 10.73 22.07 -9.71
C PHE A 282 11.80 22.62 -10.67
N SER A 283 13.08 22.67 -10.26
CA SER A 283 14.17 23.18 -11.11
C SER A 283 14.35 22.41 -12.42
N ASN A 284 14.09 21.10 -12.40
CA ASN A 284 14.26 20.22 -13.56
C ASN A 284 12.95 19.88 -14.29
N TYR A 285 11.82 20.48 -13.88
CA TYR A 285 10.51 20.11 -14.40
C TYR A 285 10.40 20.30 -15.93
N GLU A 286 10.81 21.45 -16.47
CA GLU A 286 10.72 21.73 -17.91
C GLU A 286 11.58 20.76 -18.72
N THR A 287 12.79 20.46 -18.26
CA THR A 287 13.68 19.47 -18.88
C THR A 287 13.04 18.09 -18.89
N ARG A 288 12.49 17.63 -17.76
CA ARG A 288 11.82 16.32 -17.64
C ARG A 288 10.54 16.26 -18.47
N PHE A 289 9.76 17.33 -18.48
CA PHE A 289 8.55 17.45 -19.30
C PHE A 289 8.87 17.30 -20.79
N ASN A 290 9.95 17.95 -21.27
CA ASN A 290 10.39 17.85 -22.67
C ASN A 290 10.99 16.48 -23.03
N GLN A 291 11.30 15.63 -22.05
CA GLN A 291 11.73 14.24 -22.27
C GLN A 291 10.55 13.29 -22.46
N LEU A 292 9.33 13.70 -22.06
CA LEU A 292 8.14 12.90 -22.30
C LEU A 292 7.80 12.91 -23.80
N ASN A 293 7.69 11.73 -24.39
CA ASN A 293 7.33 11.57 -25.79
C ASN A 293 6.30 10.43 -25.92
N PRO A 294 5.03 10.76 -26.27
CA PRO A 294 3.97 9.75 -26.41
C PRO A 294 4.27 8.63 -27.42
N LEU A 295 5.22 8.83 -28.33
CA LEU A 295 5.68 7.79 -29.25
C LEU A 295 6.24 6.57 -28.50
N TYR A 296 6.80 6.79 -27.30
CA TYR A 296 7.40 5.75 -26.47
C TYR A 296 6.43 5.11 -25.48
N ASP A 297 5.18 5.59 -25.37
CA ASP A 297 4.14 4.93 -24.54
C ASP A 297 3.61 3.66 -25.21
N ILE A 298 3.79 3.52 -26.53
CA ILE A 298 3.21 2.44 -27.36
C ILE A 298 4.27 1.48 -27.93
N VAL A 299 5.54 1.63 -27.55
CA VAL A 299 6.59 0.71 -27.98
C VAL A 299 6.50 -0.60 -27.20
N SER A 300 6.93 -1.70 -27.81
CA SER A 300 6.83 -3.01 -27.17
C SER A 300 7.63 -3.08 -25.86
N ASP A 301 7.00 -3.60 -24.81
CA ASP A 301 7.67 -3.92 -23.53
C ASP A 301 8.29 -5.33 -23.50
N SER A 302 8.27 -6.06 -24.63
CA SER A 302 8.81 -7.42 -24.72
C SER A 302 10.33 -7.50 -24.59
N SER A 303 11.06 -6.55 -25.19
CA SER A 303 12.52 -6.43 -25.08
C SER A 303 13.01 -5.03 -25.47
N GLU A 304 14.20 -4.62 -25.02
CA GLU A 304 14.82 -3.34 -25.40
C GLU A 304 14.98 -3.21 -26.91
N GLU A 305 15.37 -4.30 -27.57
CA GLU A 305 15.57 -4.35 -29.01
C GLU A 305 14.25 -4.21 -29.79
N ASP A 306 13.17 -4.83 -29.31
CA ASP A 306 11.84 -4.68 -29.90
C ASP A 306 11.30 -3.24 -29.73
N ALA A 307 11.57 -2.61 -28.58
CA ALA A 307 11.20 -1.23 -28.32
C ALA A 307 11.92 -0.27 -29.29
N ILE A 308 13.23 -0.44 -29.48
CA ILE A 308 14.05 0.36 -30.40
C ILE A 308 13.56 0.19 -31.84
N ASN A 309 13.36 -1.06 -32.30
CA ASN A 309 12.88 -1.33 -33.66
C ASN A 309 11.49 -0.72 -33.92
N SER A 310 10.61 -0.79 -32.93
CA SER A 310 9.27 -0.19 -33.00
C SER A 310 9.33 1.33 -33.10
N ALA A 311 10.16 1.96 -32.26
CA ALA A 311 10.38 3.41 -32.27
C ALA A 311 10.99 3.90 -33.59
N LEU A 312 12.02 3.22 -34.11
CA LEU A 312 12.64 3.55 -35.40
C LEU A 312 11.63 3.50 -36.55
N ARG A 313 10.75 2.49 -36.56
CA ARG A 313 9.65 2.39 -37.53
C ARG A 313 8.68 3.56 -37.41
N LEU A 314 8.25 3.91 -36.20
CA LEU A 314 7.34 5.04 -35.94
C LEU A 314 7.96 6.39 -36.33
N LYS A 315 9.27 6.55 -36.15
CA LYS A 315 10.03 7.73 -36.57
C LYS A 315 10.33 7.76 -38.08
N ASN A 316 9.88 6.77 -38.86
CA ASN A 316 10.20 6.62 -40.29
C ASN A 316 11.72 6.52 -40.57
N LEU A 317 12.44 5.91 -39.63
CA LEU A 317 13.88 5.61 -39.68
C LEU A 317 14.16 4.10 -39.54
N PRO A 318 13.45 3.19 -40.24
CA PRO A 318 13.78 1.78 -40.17
C PRO A 318 15.20 1.53 -40.68
N ASP A 319 15.89 0.55 -40.08
CA ASP A 319 17.23 0.18 -40.53
C ASP A 319 17.23 -0.30 -41.98
N VAL A 320 18.15 0.28 -42.77
CA VAL A 320 18.51 -0.30 -44.07
C VAL A 320 19.42 -1.49 -43.77
N LYS A 321 19.08 -2.66 -44.34
CA LYS A 321 19.78 -3.93 -44.06
C LYS A 321 20.81 -4.31 -45.13
N ASN A 322 20.68 -3.77 -46.33
CA ASN A 322 21.50 -4.13 -47.47
C ASN A 322 22.41 -2.96 -47.88
N TYR A 323 23.71 -3.06 -47.59
CA TYR A 323 24.69 -2.04 -47.98
C TYR A 323 24.97 -2.03 -49.50
N LEU A 324 24.59 -3.09 -50.23
CA LEU A 324 24.71 -3.15 -51.70
C LEU A 324 23.64 -2.32 -52.40
N ASP A 325 22.54 -2.00 -51.70
CA ASP A 325 21.52 -1.06 -52.18
C ASP A 325 21.96 0.37 -51.84
N THR A 326 22.89 0.88 -52.66
CA THR A 326 23.49 2.21 -52.49
C THR A 326 22.44 3.32 -52.54
N GLU A 327 21.35 3.15 -53.31
CA GLU A 327 20.25 4.11 -53.38
C GLU A 327 19.52 4.22 -52.03
N SER A 328 19.20 3.09 -51.39
CA SER A 328 18.62 3.08 -50.04
C SER A 328 19.56 3.66 -48.99
N VAL A 329 20.88 3.38 -49.07
CA VAL A 329 21.87 3.94 -48.16
C VAL A 329 21.99 5.47 -48.33
N ALA A 330 22.03 5.97 -49.56
CA ALA A 330 22.03 7.41 -49.84
C ALA A 330 20.74 8.08 -49.37
N LYS A 331 19.57 7.47 -49.58
CA LYS A 331 18.29 7.99 -49.06
C LYS A 331 18.27 8.05 -47.54
N LYS A 332 18.85 7.04 -46.84
CA LYS A 332 19.01 7.08 -45.38
C LYS A 332 19.95 8.19 -44.95
N ALA A 333 21.09 8.37 -45.64
CA ALA A 333 22.03 9.45 -45.37
C ALA A 333 21.39 10.84 -45.45
N LEU A 334 20.47 11.06 -46.40
CA LEU A 334 19.71 12.30 -46.51
C LEU A 334 18.65 12.50 -45.42
N ARG A 335 18.34 11.47 -44.62
CA ARG A 335 17.46 11.55 -43.44
C ARG A 335 18.24 11.75 -42.15
N ASP A 336 19.51 11.35 -42.10
CA ASP A 336 20.39 11.51 -40.94
C ASP A 336 20.58 13.00 -40.62
N THR A 337 20.30 13.39 -39.37
CA THR A 337 20.34 14.78 -38.91
C THR A 337 21.74 15.40 -38.98
N ARG A 338 22.80 14.58 -38.92
CA ARG A 338 24.20 15.00 -39.00
C ARG A 338 24.64 15.31 -40.44
N ILE A 339 23.88 14.82 -41.44
CA ILE A 339 24.20 14.94 -42.88
C ILE A 339 23.21 15.86 -43.60
N LYS A 340 21.91 15.68 -43.37
CA LYS A 340 20.80 16.32 -44.10
C LYS A 340 20.96 17.83 -44.28
N THR A 341 21.40 18.52 -43.24
CA THR A 341 21.55 19.99 -43.23
C THR A 341 22.86 20.49 -43.84
N ARG A 342 23.83 19.59 -44.10
CA ARG A 342 25.21 19.94 -44.46
C ARG A 342 25.59 19.53 -45.87
N LEU A 343 25.01 18.44 -46.40
CA LEU A 343 25.42 17.91 -47.70
C LEU A 343 24.57 18.45 -48.86
N GLY A 344 23.24 18.51 -48.70
CA GLY A 344 22.27 18.77 -49.78
C GLY A 344 22.25 17.67 -50.86
N ASP A 345 21.14 17.49 -51.57
CA ASP A 345 20.92 16.41 -52.56
C ASP A 345 20.87 16.87 -54.02
N SER A 346 20.63 18.16 -54.27
CA SER A 346 20.48 18.70 -55.62
C SER A 346 21.69 18.42 -56.51
N GLY A 347 21.45 17.71 -57.62
CA GLY A 347 22.44 17.40 -58.65
C GLY A 347 23.50 16.37 -58.28
N LYS A 348 23.38 15.68 -57.13
CA LYS A 348 24.34 14.65 -56.71
C LYS A 348 23.88 13.25 -57.10
N THR A 349 24.84 12.44 -57.55
CA THR A 349 24.67 10.99 -57.72
C THR A 349 24.67 10.28 -56.35
N THR A 350 24.19 9.05 -56.31
CA THR A 350 24.21 8.19 -55.13
C THR A 350 25.62 8.04 -54.55
N GLU A 351 26.61 7.85 -55.42
CA GLU A 351 28.04 7.74 -55.08
C GLU A 351 28.55 9.03 -54.42
N GLN A 352 28.23 10.20 -54.99
CA GLN A 352 28.63 11.50 -54.44
C GLN A 352 27.96 11.78 -53.09
N ILE A 353 26.73 11.30 -52.88
CA ILE A 353 26.05 11.40 -51.59
C ILE A 353 26.76 10.53 -50.55
N ILE A 354 27.11 9.28 -50.90
CA ILE A 354 27.80 8.36 -49.99
C ILE A 354 29.20 8.88 -49.63
N GLU A 355 30.01 9.28 -50.62
CA GLU A 355 31.36 9.81 -50.40
C GLU A 355 31.32 11.09 -49.55
N GLY A 356 30.42 12.03 -49.89
CA GLY A 356 30.25 13.26 -49.13
C GLY A 356 29.74 13.03 -47.71
N SER A 357 28.87 12.04 -47.49
CA SER A 357 28.39 11.66 -46.16
C SER A 357 29.50 11.05 -45.32
N CYS A 358 30.31 10.16 -45.89
CA CYS A 358 31.48 9.59 -45.21
C CYS A 358 32.46 10.69 -44.78
N ALA A 359 32.74 11.66 -45.67
CA ALA A 359 33.60 12.79 -45.36
C ALA A 359 33.04 13.66 -44.21
N LEU A 360 31.74 13.96 -44.22
CA LEU A 360 31.08 14.76 -43.17
C LEU A 360 31.10 14.07 -41.79
N LEU A 361 31.08 12.75 -41.77
CA LEU A 361 31.11 11.93 -40.55
C LEU A 361 32.52 11.47 -40.15
N GLY A 362 33.56 11.87 -40.90
CA GLY A 362 34.96 11.50 -40.61
C GLY A 362 35.27 10.01 -40.83
N ILE A 363 34.50 9.32 -41.67
CA ILE A 363 34.72 7.91 -42.00
C ILE A 363 35.86 7.83 -43.02
N ASN A 364 36.92 7.06 -42.71
CA ASN A 364 38.05 6.91 -43.63
C ASN A 364 37.64 6.09 -44.86
N VAL A 365 37.68 6.74 -46.04
CA VAL A 365 37.32 6.16 -47.33
C VAL A 365 38.49 5.94 -48.27
N THR A 366 39.72 6.25 -47.84
CA THR A 366 40.92 6.15 -48.69
C THR A 366 41.11 4.72 -49.20
N GLY A 367 41.12 4.55 -50.53
CA GLY A 367 41.29 3.25 -51.18
C GLY A 367 40.07 2.32 -51.13
N ARG A 368 38.88 2.83 -50.73
CA ARG A 368 37.64 2.05 -50.65
C ARG A 368 36.73 2.33 -51.83
N ASP A 369 36.15 1.28 -52.41
CA ASP A 369 35.08 1.41 -53.40
C ASP A 369 33.76 1.89 -52.76
N VAL A 370 32.77 2.24 -53.59
CA VAL A 370 31.48 2.75 -53.12
C VAL A 370 30.74 1.76 -52.19
N TYR A 371 30.90 0.45 -52.39
CA TYR A 371 30.22 -0.55 -51.57
C TYR A 371 30.85 -0.66 -50.18
N ALA A 372 32.17 -0.58 -50.08
CA ALA A 372 32.91 -0.53 -48.83
C ALA A 372 32.63 0.78 -48.07
N GLN A 373 32.49 1.91 -48.78
CA GLN A 373 32.04 3.17 -48.18
C GLN A 373 30.58 3.08 -47.69
N SER A 374 29.69 2.55 -48.52
CA SER A 374 28.27 2.31 -48.22
C SER A 374 28.10 1.45 -46.96
N LYS A 375 28.87 0.37 -46.82
CA LYS A 375 28.86 -0.49 -45.63
C LYS A 375 29.21 0.29 -44.35
N SER A 376 30.35 0.98 -44.35
CA SER A 376 30.79 1.74 -43.16
C SER A 376 29.85 2.90 -42.83
N LEU A 377 29.32 3.58 -43.84
CA LEU A 377 28.32 4.64 -43.67
C LEU A 377 27.03 4.09 -43.07
N LEU A 378 26.52 2.99 -43.61
CA LEU A 378 25.30 2.34 -43.13
C LEU A 378 25.44 1.87 -41.68
N GLU A 379 26.54 1.20 -41.34
CA GLU A 379 26.85 0.77 -39.97
C GLU A 379 26.89 1.98 -39.02
N ASN A 380 27.51 3.08 -39.42
CA ASN A 380 27.57 4.31 -38.62
C ASN A 380 26.18 4.93 -38.39
N MET A 381 25.36 5.04 -39.44
CA MET A 381 24.03 5.64 -39.35
C MET A 381 23.04 4.77 -38.56
N ASN A 382 23.02 3.45 -38.81
CA ASN A 382 22.16 2.54 -38.05
C ASN A 382 22.54 2.54 -36.57
N THR A 383 23.84 2.54 -36.24
CA THR A 383 24.31 2.63 -34.84
C THR A 383 23.87 3.94 -34.20
N PHE A 384 24.06 5.07 -34.89
CA PHE A 384 23.68 6.38 -34.37
C PHE A 384 22.17 6.50 -34.10
N ASP A 385 21.34 6.05 -35.06
CA ASP A 385 19.87 6.09 -34.90
C ASP A 385 19.42 5.22 -33.73
N ARG A 386 19.99 4.01 -33.59
CA ARG A 386 19.69 3.08 -32.49
C ARG A 386 20.08 3.63 -31.13
N GLU A 387 21.29 4.15 -30.98
CA GLU A 387 21.77 4.72 -29.71
C GLU A 387 20.97 5.97 -29.32
N THR A 388 20.59 6.79 -30.30
CA THR A 388 19.75 7.98 -30.07
C THR A 388 18.37 7.56 -29.55
N VAL A 389 17.70 6.63 -30.23
CA VAL A 389 16.39 6.14 -29.81
C VAL A 389 16.46 5.45 -28.44
N LYS A 390 17.49 4.64 -28.20
CA LYS A 390 17.72 4.01 -26.90
C LYS A 390 17.84 5.03 -25.77
N TYR A 391 18.62 6.10 -25.99
CA TYR A 391 18.77 7.19 -25.03
C TYR A 391 17.47 7.98 -24.82
N GLU A 392 16.72 8.26 -25.87
CA GLU A 392 15.44 8.97 -25.74
C GLU A 392 14.37 8.12 -25.02
N ILE A 393 14.33 6.81 -25.27
CA ILE A 393 13.45 5.88 -24.54
C ILE A 393 13.84 5.86 -23.04
N SER A 394 15.14 5.85 -22.72
CA SER A 394 15.57 5.83 -21.32
C SER A 394 15.22 7.14 -20.60
N LEU A 395 15.42 8.29 -21.25
CA LEU A 395 15.00 9.59 -20.72
C LEU A 395 13.48 9.67 -20.51
N HIS A 396 12.70 9.21 -21.50
CA HIS A 396 11.25 9.16 -21.37
C HIS A 396 10.81 8.28 -20.19
N ARG A 397 11.38 7.09 -20.05
CA ARG A 397 11.09 6.18 -18.92
C ARG A 397 11.42 6.83 -17.58
N LEU A 398 12.58 7.48 -17.46
CA LEU A 398 12.95 8.21 -16.25
C LEU A 398 11.99 9.36 -15.93
N ALA A 399 11.47 10.05 -16.95
CA ALA A 399 10.52 11.14 -16.79
C ALA A 399 9.08 10.66 -16.54
N SER A 400 8.72 9.44 -16.97
CA SER A 400 7.36 8.88 -16.84
C SER A 400 7.17 8.03 -15.59
N THR A 401 8.24 7.58 -14.94
CA THR A 401 8.16 6.90 -13.64
C THR A 401 8.01 7.87 -12.47
N ASN A 402 6.98 7.67 -11.64
CA ASN A 402 6.89 8.26 -10.31
C ASN A 402 7.87 7.50 -9.39
N SER A 403 9.06 8.06 -9.16
CA SER A 403 10.10 7.46 -8.29
C SER A 403 9.89 7.77 -6.82
#